data_AF-A0A843U759-F1
#
_entry.id   AF-A0A843U759-F1
#
_cell.length_a   1.000
_cell.length_b   1.000
_cell.length_c   1.000
_cell.angle_alpha   90.00
_cell.angle_beta   90.00
_cell.angle_gamma   90.00
#
_symmetry.space_group_name_H-M   'P 1'
#
loop_
_entity.id
_entity.type
_entity.pdbx_description
1 polymer ?
#
loop_
_entity_poly.entity_id
_entity_poly.type
_entity_poly.pdbx_seq_one_letter_code
_entity_poly.pdbx_strand_id
1 'polypeptide(L)'
;MRGSSGGGYGEGVHPSPSPSDLVQAFARFLIRRHSPELRSILFSPDPSLPYPLVVDFAELLEFDPPLAHLLFSQPGTLLPLFDQAAQLSQGVVLDGSKELKSEASIKEFVHVRIDVTGSPLECPETFASIGRLRVKHLGFLLTVKGTVIRCGAVKMIEGERVSYLPQESPSQVTPSFLKSQPFHFSQLR
;
A
#
# COMPACT_ATOMS: atom_id res chain seq x y z
N MET A 1 -31.33 -56.81 12.01
CA MET A 1 -30.69 -56.18 13.18
C MET A 1 -29.19 -56.02 12.93
N ARG A 2 -28.75 -54.81 12.58
CA ARG A 2 -27.53 -54.12 13.04
C ARG A 2 -27.47 -52.80 12.26
N GLY A 3 -27.71 -51.72 12.97
CA GLY A 3 -27.51 -50.38 12.45
C GLY A 3 -26.03 -50.04 12.40
N SER A 4 -25.67 -49.16 11.47
CA SER A 4 -24.45 -48.37 11.55
C SER A 4 -24.83 -46.93 11.25
N SER A 5 -25.04 -46.20 12.33
CA SER A 5 -24.99 -44.74 12.36
C SER A 5 -23.59 -44.28 11.98
N GLY A 6 -23.49 -43.38 11.03
CA GLY A 6 -22.31 -42.56 10.77
C GLY A 6 -22.74 -41.11 10.70
N GLY A 7 -22.78 -40.44 11.86
CA GLY A 7 -22.58 -38.98 11.91
C GLY A 7 -21.18 -38.69 11.35
N GLY A 8 -20.95 -37.62 10.60
CA GLY A 8 -21.37 -36.26 10.89
C GLY A 8 -20.09 -35.48 11.16
N TYR A 9 -19.56 -34.84 10.13
CA TYR A 9 -18.72 -33.65 10.24
C TYR A 9 -19.11 -32.76 9.07
N GLY A 10 -20.12 -31.93 9.28
CA GLY A 10 -20.25 -30.71 8.49
C GLY A 10 -19.03 -29.87 8.82
N GLU A 11 -18.14 -29.71 7.85
CA GLU A 11 -17.14 -28.65 7.89
C GLU A 11 -17.89 -27.35 8.15
N GLY A 12 -17.69 -26.80 9.36
CA GLY A 12 -18.12 -25.45 9.67
C GLY A 12 -17.41 -24.53 8.70
N VAL A 13 -18.14 -24.01 7.73
CA VAL A 13 -17.72 -22.90 6.89
C VAL A 13 -17.47 -21.73 7.83
N HIS A 14 -16.24 -21.60 8.32
CA HIS A 14 -15.80 -20.39 8.97
C HIS A 14 -15.90 -19.28 7.91
N PRO A 15 -16.70 -18.23 8.14
CA PRO A 15 -16.78 -17.13 7.20
C PRO A 15 -15.37 -16.54 7.08
N SER A 16 -14.84 -16.48 5.86
CA SER A 16 -13.62 -15.73 5.58
C SER A 16 -13.82 -14.31 6.10
N PRO A 17 -12.85 -13.75 6.87
CA PRO A 17 -13.00 -12.41 7.43
C PRO A 17 -13.24 -11.41 6.29
N SER A 18 -14.21 -10.51 6.47
CA SER A 18 -14.47 -9.50 5.45
C SER A 18 -13.28 -8.52 5.37
N PRO A 19 -13.05 -7.86 4.21
CA PRO A 19 -11.98 -6.89 4.09
C PRO A 19 -12.06 -5.78 5.14
N SER A 20 -13.28 -5.34 5.47
CA SER A 20 -13.51 -4.33 6.51
C SER A 20 -13.10 -4.83 7.89
N ASP A 21 -13.33 -6.10 8.22
CA ASP A 21 -12.91 -6.67 9.51
C ASP A 21 -11.39 -6.72 9.62
N LEU A 22 -10.69 -7.07 8.53
CA LEU A 22 -9.23 -7.09 8.46
C LEU A 22 -8.63 -5.70 8.65
N VAL A 23 -9.21 -4.71 7.97
CA VAL A 23 -8.83 -3.30 8.10
C VAL A 23 -9.00 -2.83 9.54
N GLN A 24 -10.13 -3.15 10.18
CA GLN A 24 -10.40 -2.78 11.57
C GLN A 24 -9.50 -3.52 12.57
N ALA A 25 -9.21 -4.80 12.33
CA ALA A 25 -8.28 -5.57 13.15
C ALA A 25 -6.87 -4.96 13.12
N PHE A 26 -6.37 -4.64 11.93
CA PHE A 26 -5.05 -4.01 11.77
C PHE A 26 -5.03 -2.57 12.32
N ALA A 27 -6.11 -1.80 12.15
CA ALA A 27 -6.19 -0.45 12.73
C ALA A 27 -6.11 -0.47 14.26
N ARG A 28 -6.76 -1.43 14.92
CA ARG A 28 -6.64 -1.62 16.37
C ARG A 28 -5.21 -1.95 16.79
N PHE A 29 -4.50 -2.76 16.01
CA PHE A 29 -3.08 -3.04 16.23
C PHE A 29 -2.24 -1.75 16.13
N LEU A 30 -2.39 -0.98 15.05
CA LEU A 30 -1.65 0.27 14.81
C LEU A 30 -1.89 1.30 15.91
N ILE A 31 -3.14 1.49 16.33
CA ILE A 31 -3.47 2.44 17.41
C ILE A 31 -2.82 2.02 18.74
N ARG A 32 -2.70 0.71 19.00
CA ARG A 32 -2.18 0.21 20.27
C ARG A 32 -0.66 0.18 20.32
N ARG A 33 0.01 -0.16 19.22
CA ARG A 33 1.48 -0.36 19.17
C ARG A 33 2.22 0.80 18.49
N HIS A 34 1.62 1.43 17.49
CA HIS A 34 2.26 2.45 16.63
C HIS A 34 1.66 3.86 16.75
N SER A 35 0.99 4.16 17.87
CA SER A 35 0.42 5.50 18.11
C SER A 35 1.47 6.64 18.06
N PRO A 36 2.69 6.49 18.61
CA PRO A 36 3.72 7.52 18.50
C PRO A 36 4.10 7.84 17.04
N GLU A 37 4.26 6.82 16.20
CA GLU A 37 4.62 6.93 14.79
C GLU A 37 3.48 7.57 14.00
N LEU A 38 2.24 7.15 14.24
CA LEU A 38 1.06 7.77 13.64
C LEU A 38 0.96 9.26 13.98
N ARG A 39 1.28 9.64 15.22
CA ARG A 39 1.34 11.06 15.62
C ARG A 39 2.46 11.79 14.88
N SER A 40 3.65 11.20 14.76
CA SER A 40 4.75 11.81 14.00
C SER A 40 4.37 12.06 12.53
N ILE A 41 3.68 11.11 11.91
CA ILE A 41 3.17 11.26 10.53
C ILE A 41 2.13 12.39 10.45
N LEU A 42 1.19 12.45 11.40
CA LEU A 42 0.16 13.49 11.49
C LEU A 42 0.74 14.91 11.60
N PHE A 43 1.84 15.08 12.34
CA PHE A 43 2.55 16.36 12.50
C PHE A 43 3.53 16.68 11.37
N SER A 44 3.69 15.80 10.39
CA SER A 44 4.61 16.05 9.29
C SER A 44 4.13 17.21 8.41
N PRO A 45 5.02 18.07 7.91
CA PRO A 45 4.63 19.34 7.30
C PRO A 45 3.95 19.21 5.93
N ASP A 46 4.31 18.19 5.15
CA ASP A 46 3.84 18.06 3.76
C ASP A 46 2.79 16.96 3.65
N PRO A 47 1.53 17.25 3.28
CA PRO A 47 0.52 16.22 3.07
C PRO A 47 0.69 15.41 1.77
N SER A 48 1.49 15.91 0.81
CA SER A 48 1.65 15.32 -0.52
C SER A 48 2.76 14.26 -0.60
N LEU A 49 3.60 14.15 0.44
CA LEU A 49 4.69 13.18 0.47
C LEU A 49 4.22 11.79 0.92
N PRO A 50 4.85 10.73 0.41
CA PRO A 50 4.64 9.38 0.92
C PRO A 50 5.37 9.17 2.25
N TYR A 51 4.66 8.64 3.25
CA TYR A 51 5.16 8.34 4.59
C TYR A 51 5.18 6.82 4.82
N PRO A 52 6.35 6.22 5.09
CA PRO A 52 6.42 4.82 5.47
C PRO A 52 6.06 4.62 6.95
N LEU A 53 5.21 3.64 7.24
CA LEU A 53 4.95 3.14 8.59
C LEU A 53 5.55 1.74 8.71
N VAL A 54 6.67 1.62 9.43
CA VAL A 54 7.35 0.34 9.61
C VAL A 54 6.69 -0.45 10.74
N VAL A 55 6.33 -1.70 10.46
CA VAL A 55 5.63 -2.60 11.39
C VAL A 55 6.40 -3.90 11.47
N ASP A 56 6.74 -4.32 12.68
CA ASP A 56 7.43 -5.58 12.90
C ASP A 56 6.47 -6.77 12.76
N PHE A 57 6.82 -7.72 11.91
CA PHE A 57 6.04 -8.94 11.70
C PHE A 57 5.93 -9.76 12.99
N ALA A 58 6.98 -9.76 13.81
CA ALA A 58 6.97 -10.44 15.10
C ALA A 58 5.92 -9.86 16.06
N GLU A 59 5.80 -8.52 16.12
CA GLU A 59 4.79 -7.86 16.94
C GLU A 59 3.37 -8.13 16.43
N LEU A 60 3.18 -8.11 15.11
CA LEU A 60 1.89 -8.45 14.51
C LEU A 60 1.51 -9.91 14.80
N LEU A 61 2.47 -10.84 14.70
CA LEU A 61 2.26 -12.26 15.00
C LEU A 61 1.90 -12.49 16.46
N GLU A 62 2.50 -11.75 17.40
CA GLU A 62 2.15 -11.82 18.82
C GLU A 62 0.76 -11.25 19.09
N PHE A 63 0.37 -10.16 18.42
CA PHE A 63 -0.89 -9.47 18.65
C PHE A 63 -2.09 -10.18 18.00
N ASP A 64 -1.97 -10.57 16.74
CA ASP A 64 -3.02 -11.23 15.95
C ASP A 64 -2.38 -12.29 15.03
N PRO A 65 -2.12 -13.51 15.55
CA PRO A 65 -1.51 -14.57 14.76
C PRO A 65 -2.29 -14.94 13.48
N PRO A 66 -3.65 -15.04 13.50
CA PRO A 66 -4.43 -15.26 12.28
C PRO A 66 -4.16 -14.21 11.19
N LEU A 67 -4.14 -12.92 11.56
CA LEU A 67 -3.87 -11.83 10.62
C LEU A 67 -2.44 -11.89 10.06
N ALA A 68 -1.46 -12.21 10.90
CA ALA A 68 -0.07 -12.39 10.47
C ALA A 68 0.10 -13.57 9.50
N HIS A 69 -0.59 -14.69 9.74
CA HIS A 69 -0.60 -15.83 8.82
C HIS A 69 -1.27 -15.50 7.49
N LEU A 70 -2.35 -14.72 7.53
CA LEU A 70 -3.00 -14.26 6.30
C LEU A 70 -2.06 -13.34 5.50
N LEU A 71 -1.38 -12.39 6.16
CA LEU A 71 -0.39 -11.51 5.55
C LEU A 71 0.73 -12.30 4.89
N PHE A 72 1.20 -13.34 5.57
CA PHE A 72 2.25 -14.22 5.06
C PHE A 72 1.82 -14.92 3.76
N SER A 73 0.59 -15.40 3.70
CA SER A 73 0.07 -16.17 2.55
C SER A 73 -0.43 -15.32 1.38
N GLN A 74 -0.92 -14.10 1.65
CA GLN A 74 -1.57 -13.22 0.67
C GLN A 74 -1.18 -11.73 0.84
N PRO A 75 0.12 -11.39 0.85
CA PRO A 75 0.58 -10.01 1.04
C PRO A 75 0.05 -9.05 -0.04
N GLY A 76 -0.12 -9.52 -1.28
CA GLY A 76 -0.61 -8.67 -2.38
C GLY A 76 -2.02 -8.13 -2.16
N THR A 77 -2.86 -8.87 -1.42
CA THR A 77 -4.22 -8.44 -1.08
C THR A 77 -4.25 -7.68 0.24
N LEU A 78 -3.42 -8.05 1.21
CA LEU A 78 -3.45 -7.48 2.56
C LEU A 78 -2.71 -6.15 2.68
N LEU A 79 -1.59 -5.95 2.00
CA LEU A 79 -0.81 -4.71 2.11
C LEU A 79 -1.64 -3.46 1.74
N PRO A 80 -2.44 -3.44 0.66
CA PRO A 80 -3.33 -2.32 0.38
C PRO A 80 -4.40 -2.09 1.46
N LEU A 81 -4.88 -3.14 2.12
CA LEU A 81 -5.82 -3.02 3.24
C LEU A 81 -5.13 -2.45 4.48
N PHE A 82 -3.85 -2.73 4.67
CA PHE A 82 -3.06 -2.17 5.77
C PHE A 82 -2.80 -0.68 5.58
N ASP A 83 -2.56 -0.23 4.35
CA ASP A 83 -2.48 1.19 4.01
C ASP A 83 -3.80 1.92 4.35
N GLN A 84 -4.95 1.32 4.02
CA GLN A 84 -6.27 1.85 4.41
C GLN A 84 -6.44 1.88 5.93
N ALA A 85 -6.03 0.82 6.62
CA ALA A 85 -6.07 0.77 8.08
C ALA A 85 -5.17 1.83 8.74
N ALA A 86 -4.02 2.15 8.15
CA ALA A 86 -3.15 3.23 8.61
C ALA A 86 -3.82 4.61 8.45
N GLN A 87 -4.48 4.87 7.32
CA GLN A 87 -5.30 6.08 7.13
C GLN A 87 -6.43 6.19 8.17
N LEU A 88 -7.17 5.10 8.40
CA LEU A 88 -8.23 5.08 9.42
C LEU A 88 -7.69 5.32 10.83
N SER A 89 -6.54 4.72 11.15
CA SER A 89 -5.89 4.86 12.46
C SER A 89 -5.46 6.31 12.73
N GLN A 90 -4.98 7.03 11.71
CA GLN A 90 -4.70 8.47 11.82
C GLN A 90 -5.94 9.26 12.22
N GLY A 91 -7.10 8.98 11.60
CA GLY A 91 -8.37 9.64 11.95
C GLY A 91 -8.77 9.40 13.41
N VAL A 92 -8.67 8.16 13.88
CA VAL A 92 -8.99 7.82 15.28
C VAL A 92 -8.05 8.52 16.27
N VAL A 93 -6.75 8.58 15.97
CA VAL A 93 -5.76 9.27 16.81
C VAL A 93 -6.01 10.78 16.83
N LEU A 94 -6.35 11.37 15.69
CA LEU A 94 -6.68 12.80 15.57
C LEU A 94 -7.96 13.16 16.33
N ASP A 95 -8.98 12.32 16.29
CA ASP A 95 -10.23 12.54 17.01
C ASP A 95 -10.11 12.36 18.52
N GLY A 96 -9.25 11.45 18.97
CA GLY A 96 -8.98 11.23 20.38
C GLY A 96 -8.18 12.33 21.08
N SER A 97 -7.60 13.29 20.35
CA SER A 97 -6.72 14.32 20.91
C SER A 97 -7.10 15.72 20.41
N LYS A 98 -7.78 16.49 21.24
CA LYS A 98 -8.19 17.88 20.93
C LYS A 98 -6.99 18.79 20.61
N GLU A 99 -5.83 18.51 21.20
CA GLU A 99 -4.57 19.25 20.99
C GLU A 99 -3.99 19.06 19.59
N LEU A 100 -4.26 17.93 18.92
CA LEU A 100 -3.73 17.67 17.57
C LEU A 100 -4.51 18.43 16.48
N LYS A 101 -5.76 18.82 16.72
CA LYS A 101 -6.67 19.28 15.65
C LYS A 101 -6.26 20.58 14.96
N SER A 102 -5.41 21.40 15.57
CA SER A 102 -4.97 22.67 14.98
C SER A 102 -3.71 22.57 14.11
N GLU A 103 -2.85 21.57 14.34
CA GLU A 103 -1.53 21.47 13.70
C GLU A 103 -1.31 20.15 12.94
N ALA A 104 -2.11 19.12 13.22
CA ALA A 104 -2.03 17.84 12.55
C ALA A 104 -2.95 17.76 11.32
N SER A 105 -2.48 17.08 10.27
CA SER A 105 -3.27 16.77 9.08
C SER A 105 -3.18 15.28 8.75
N ILE A 106 -4.31 14.69 8.36
CA ILE A 106 -4.35 13.30 7.90
C ILE A 106 -3.54 13.19 6.61
N LYS A 107 -2.66 12.19 6.54
CA LYS A 107 -1.82 11.91 5.37
C LYS A 107 -2.45 10.81 4.53
N GLU A 108 -2.70 11.12 3.26
CA GLU A 108 -3.28 10.17 2.30
C GLU A 108 -2.24 9.11 1.87
N PHE A 109 -1.00 9.53 1.64
CA PHE A 109 0.06 8.64 1.16
C PHE A 109 0.83 7.98 2.31
N VAL A 110 0.16 7.14 3.12
CA VAL A 110 0.83 6.32 4.14
C VAL A 110 0.94 4.88 3.66
N HIS A 111 2.15 4.34 3.66
CA HIS A 111 2.44 2.99 3.23
C HIS A 111 3.02 2.15 4.36
N VAL A 112 2.34 1.06 4.67
CA VAL A 112 2.79 0.10 5.68
C VAL A 112 3.92 -0.74 5.09
N ARG A 113 5.04 -0.79 5.81
CA ARG A 113 6.21 -1.60 5.47
C ARG A 113 6.42 -2.64 6.55
N ILE A 114 6.38 -3.90 6.15
CA ILE A 114 6.57 -5.01 7.09
C ILE A 114 8.06 -5.26 7.25
N ASP A 115 8.57 -5.05 8.46
CA ASP A 115 9.88 -5.51 8.85
C ASP A 115 9.77 -6.97 9.34
N VAL A 116 10.63 -7.81 8.80
CA VAL A 116 10.68 -9.25 9.07
C VAL A 116 11.86 -9.63 9.95
N THR A 117 12.70 -8.66 10.33
CA THR A 117 13.82 -8.86 11.24
C THR A 117 13.32 -9.32 12.61
N GLY A 118 14.07 -10.22 13.26
CA GLY A 118 13.71 -10.83 14.53
C GLY A 118 12.50 -11.78 14.47
N SER A 119 11.88 -11.99 13.31
CA SER A 119 10.72 -12.86 13.15
C SER A 119 11.09 -14.27 12.67
N PRO A 120 10.19 -15.26 12.81
CA PRO A 120 10.38 -16.57 12.20
C PRO A 120 10.59 -16.53 10.67
N LEU A 121 10.24 -15.41 10.01
CA LEU A 121 10.49 -15.17 8.60
C LEU A 121 11.97 -14.93 8.26
N GLU A 122 12.80 -14.66 9.27
CA GLU A 122 14.24 -14.50 9.12
C GLU A 122 15.01 -15.82 9.24
N CYS A 123 14.37 -16.87 9.80
CA CYS A 123 15.00 -18.15 10.06
C CYS A 123 15.17 -18.98 8.77
N PRO A 124 16.40 -19.38 8.39
CA PRO A 124 16.65 -20.19 7.19
C PRO A 124 16.11 -21.62 7.29
N GLU A 125 15.79 -22.11 8.49
CA GLU A 125 15.05 -23.37 8.66
C GLU A 125 13.58 -23.25 8.20
N THR A 126 12.97 -22.09 8.42
CA THR A 126 11.57 -21.81 8.08
C THR A 126 11.44 -21.25 6.66
N PHE A 127 12.47 -20.56 6.15
CA PHE A 127 12.48 -19.91 4.84
C PHE A 127 13.59 -20.37 3.92
N ALA A 128 13.18 -20.80 2.73
CA ALA A 128 14.06 -21.28 1.68
C ALA A 128 15.08 -20.19 1.26
N SER A 129 16.37 -20.52 1.31
CA SER A 129 17.40 -19.76 0.60
C SER A 129 17.07 -19.64 -0.88
N ILE A 130 17.66 -18.68 -1.59
CA ILE A 130 17.32 -18.38 -2.99
C ILE A 130 17.34 -19.63 -3.90
N GLY A 131 18.25 -20.58 -3.67
CA GLY A 131 18.33 -21.84 -4.43
C GLY A 131 17.22 -22.86 -4.14
N ARG A 132 16.45 -22.66 -3.07
CA ARG A 132 15.33 -23.52 -2.65
C ARG A 132 13.97 -22.90 -2.97
N LEU A 133 13.91 -21.68 -3.51
CA LEU A 133 12.65 -21.07 -3.96
C LEU A 133 12.10 -21.82 -5.18
N ARG A 134 10.77 -21.94 -5.26
CA ARG A 134 10.00 -22.78 -6.18
C ARG A 134 8.67 -22.11 -6.48
N VAL A 135 7.97 -22.57 -7.52
CA VAL A 135 6.64 -22.05 -7.92
C VAL A 135 5.63 -22.09 -6.77
N LYS A 136 5.70 -23.08 -5.87
CA LYS A 136 4.82 -23.18 -4.70
C LYS A 136 4.94 -22.02 -3.70
N HIS A 137 6.02 -21.23 -3.77
CA HIS A 137 6.23 -20.06 -2.91
C HIS A 137 5.76 -18.76 -3.59
N LEU A 138 5.21 -18.83 -4.79
CA LEU A 138 4.70 -17.66 -5.50
C LEU A 138 3.51 -17.07 -4.73
N GLY A 139 3.52 -15.74 -4.59
CA GLY A 139 2.48 -15.01 -3.88
C GLY A 139 2.63 -14.99 -2.36
N PHE A 140 3.62 -15.69 -1.78
CA PHE A 140 3.92 -15.59 -0.35
C PHE A 140 4.88 -14.44 -0.04
N LEU A 141 4.85 -13.96 1.21
CA LEU A 141 5.88 -13.06 1.72
C LEU A 141 7.19 -13.84 1.89
N LEU A 142 8.31 -13.29 1.38
CA LEU A 142 9.60 -13.96 1.36
C LEU A 142 10.72 -13.03 1.86
N THR A 143 11.63 -13.60 2.63
CA THR A 143 12.87 -12.94 3.08
C THR A 143 14.06 -13.60 2.40
N VAL A 144 14.90 -12.81 1.73
CA VAL A 144 16.13 -13.31 1.09
C VAL A 144 17.32 -12.49 1.57
N LYS A 145 18.38 -13.17 2.03
CA LYS A 145 19.66 -12.55 2.40
C LYS A 145 20.71 -12.88 1.34
N GLY A 146 21.54 -11.90 1.00
CA GLY A 146 22.63 -12.07 0.03
C GLY A 146 23.45 -10.80 -0.14
N THR A 147 24.58 -10.93 -0.83
CA THR A 147 25.47 -9.81 -1.16
C THR A 147 24.97 -9.10 -2.42
N VAL A 148 24.82 -7.77 -2.35
CA VAL A 148 24.53 -6.95 -3.53
C VAL A 148 25.83 -6.80 -4.34
N ILE A 149 25.86 -7.40 -5.53
CA ILE A 149 27.05 -7.37 -6.42
C ILE A 149 26.99 -6.28 -7.50
N ARG A 150 25.79 -5.76 -7.80
CA ARG A 150 25.56 -4.74 -8.82
C ARG A 150 24.26 -3.99 -8.56
N CYS A 151 24.29 -2.67 -8.77
CA CYS A 151 23.09 -1.83 -8.86
C CYS A 151 22.85 -1.44 -10.34
N GLY A 152 21.60 -1.50 -10.78
CA GLY A 152 21.20 -1.02 -12.11
C GLY A 152 21.07 0.51 -12.16
N ALA A 153 20.93 1.07 -13.36
CA ALA A 153 20.56 2.47 -13.52
C ALA A 153 19.10 2.70 -13.11
N VAL A 154 18.79 3.91 -12.63
CA VAL A 154 17.41 4.33 -12.33
C VAL A 154 16.60 4.31 -13.63
N LYS A 155 15.45 3.65 -13.60
CA LYS A 155 14.49 3.62 -14.71
C LYS A 155 13.29 4.47 -14.34
N MET A 156 12.91 5.39 -15.23
CA MET A 156 11.64 6.10 -15.14
C MET A 156 10.52 5.16 -15.60
N ILE A 157 9.50 4.99 -14.76
CA ILE A 157 8.29 4.22 -15.08
C ILE A 157 7.15 5.21 -15.19
N GLU A 158 6.30 5.06 -16.21
CA GLU A 158 5.10 5.86 -16.38
C GLU A 158 4.12 5.57 -15.23
N GLY A 159 3.73 6.61 -14.48
CA GLY A 159 2.81 6.50 -13.35
C GLY A 159 1.35 6.66 -13.77
N GLU A 160 1.01 7.82 -14.33
CA GLU A 160 -0.32 8.10 -14.88
C GLU A 160 -0.21 8.77 -16.24
N ARG A 161 -1.18 8.49 -17.11
CA ARG A 161 -1.20 8.98 -18.49
C ARG A 161 -2.36 9.94 -18.67
N VAL A 162 -2.09 11.24 -18.52
CA VAL A 162 -3.09 12.28 -18.74
C VAL A 162 -3.26 12.49 -20.25
N SER A 163 -4.43 12.11 -20.75
CA SER A 163 -4.78 12.27 -22.17
C SER A 163 -5.35 13.68 -22.38
N TYR A 164 -4.51 14.65 -22.72
CA TYR A 164 -4.99 15.94 -23.22
C TYR A 164 -5.49 15.74 -24.66
N LEU A 165 -6.79 15.46 -24.81
CA LEU A 165 -7.43 15.69 -26.09
C LEU A 165 -7.58 17.21 -26.25
N PRO A 166 -7.08 17.81 -27.35
CA PRO A 166 -7.39 19.20 -27.65
C PRO A 166 -8.91 19.27 -27.77
N GLN A 167 -9.57 20.01 -26.88
CA GLN A 167 -10.91 20.48 -27.17
C GLN A 167 -10.78 21.40 -28.37
N GLU A 168 -11.29 20.97 -29.52
CA GLU A 168 -11.55 21.88 -30.61
C GLU A 168 -12.45 22.98 -30.06
N SER A 169 -11.91 24.20 -29.97
CA SER A 169 -12.69 25.38 -29.68
C SER A 169 -13.76 25.55 -30.76
N PRO A 170 -15.01 25.93 -30.39
CA PRO A 170 -16.08 26.04 -31.36
C PRO A 170 -15.69 27.04 -32.43
N SER A 171 -15.71 26.54 -33.66
CA SER A 171 -15.33 27.22 -34.89
C SER A 171 -16.03 28.57 -34.99
N GLN A 172 -15.25 29.65 -34.96
CA GLN A 172 -15.70 30.93 -35.51
C GLN A 172 -15.97 30.72 -36.99
N VAL A 173 -17.23 30.89 -37.37
CA VAL A 173 -17.70 30.92 -38.75
C VAL A 173 -16.99 32.08 -39.46
N THR A 174 -16.16 31.75 -40.46
CA THR A 174 -15.53 32.68 -41.41
C THR A 174 -16.46 32.88 -42.63
N PRO A 175 -16.10 33.58 -43.73
CA PRO A 175 -15.17 34.71 -43.95
C PRO A 175 -15.77 35.82 -44.86
N SER A 176 -15.12 36.98 -44.93
CA SER A 176 -14.99 37.85 -46.14
C SER A 176 -14.25 39.13 -45.71
N PHE A 177 -13.35 39.79 -46.41
CA PHE A 177 -12.93 39.82 -47.81
C PHE A 177 -11.70 40.75 -47.87
N LEU A 178 -10.69 40.45 -48.71
CA LEU A 178 -9.67 41.36 -49.32
C LEU A 178 -8.84 42.30 -48.38
N LYS A 179 -7.51 42.46 -48.49
CA LYS A 179 -6.68 42.68 -49.69
C LYS A 179 -5.18 42.82 -49.29
N SER A 180 -4.31 42.36 -50.19
CA SER A 180 -2.92 42.79 -50.50
C SER A 180 -1.80 42.85 -49.43
N GLN A 181 -0.87 41.87 -49.49
CA GLN A 181 0.56 41.96 -49.97
C GLN A 181 1.40 43.25 -49.66
N PRO A 182 2.76 43.21 -49.68
CA PRO A 182 3.73 42.31 -49.01
C PRO A 182 5.02 43.08 -48.52
N PHE A 183 6.11 42.36 -48.22
CA PHE A 183 7.53 42.79 -47.96
C PHE A 183 7.90 43.19 -46.52
N HIS A 184 9.10 42.96 -45.96
CA HIS A 184 10.40 42.52 -46.49
C HIS A 184 11.26 41.82 -45.40
N PHE A 185 12.23 41.05 -45.88
CA PHE A 185 13.25 40.22 -45.22
C PHE A 185 14.49 41.04 -44.76
N SER A 186 15.07 40.76 -43.57
CA SER A 186 16.52 40.87 -43.19
C SER A 186 16.66 40.84 -41.65
N GLN A 187 17.21 39.81 -40.99
CA GLN A 187 18.60 39.27 -40.91
C GLN A 187 19.40 39.76 -39.69
N LEU A 188 19.90 38.77 -38.93
CA LEU A 188 21.19 38.64 -38.22
C LEU A 188 21.65 39.73 -37.23
N ARG A 189 21.82 39.34 -35.96
CA ARG A 189 23.09 38.77 -35.49
C ARG A 189 22.90 37.93 -34.23
#